data_AF-A0A534VHY3-F1
#
_entry.id   AF-A0A534VHY3-F1
#
_cell.length_a   1.000
_cell.length_b   1.000
_cell.length_c   1.000
_cell.angle_alpha   90.00
_cell.angle_beta   90.00
_cell.angle_gamma   90.00
#
_symmetry.space_group_name_H-M   'P 1'
#
loop_
_entity.id
_entity.type
_entity.pdbx_description
1 polymer ?
#
loop_
_entity_poly.entity_id
_entity_poly.type
_entity_poly.pdbx_seq_one_letter_code
_entity_poly.pdbx_strand_id
1 'polypeptide(L)'
;MTDDALADYPKTVVLTDGAQLVLRPLGGAERAALRALLARVAPAEGFAADAEHVILACDGERAVAAAALERGVPEVARLRVAIDPEYRGRRLG
;
A
#
# COMPACT_ATOMS: atom_id res chain seq x y z
N MET A 1 -21.37 8.97 1.94
CA MET A 1 -21.19 7.54 1.67
C MET A 1 -20.14 7.05 2.63
N THR A 2 -20.55 6.34 3.66
CA THR A 2 -19.70 5.86 4.76
C THR A 2 -18.86 4.69 4.29
N ASP A 3 -17.56 4.92 4.17
CA ASP A 3 -16.38 4.12 4.60
C ASP A 3 -16.53 2.62 4.97
N ASP A 4 -17.42 1.86 4.34
CA ASP A 4 -17.61 0.42 4.61
C ASP A 4 -16.44 -0.43 4.06
N ALA A 5 -15.71 0.11 3.08
CA ALA A 5 -14.61 -0.59 2.40
C ALA A 5 -13.36 -0.79 3.27
N LEU A 6 -13.19 0.00 4.34
CA LEU A 6 -12.07 -0.15 5.28
C LEU A 6 -12.36 -1.12 6.43
N ALA A 7 -13.62 -1.55 6.62
CA ALA A 7 -14.01 -2.45 7.71
C ALA A 7 -13.37 -3.84 7.61
N ASP A 8 -12.99 -4.26 6.40
CA ASP A 8 -12.31 -5.54 6.14
C ASP A 8 -10.82 -5.52 6.50
N TYR A 9 -10.29 -4.38 6.98
CA TYR A 9 -8.91 -4.23 7.37
C TYR A 9 -8.74 -4.16 8.91
N PRO A 10 -7.64 -4.67 9.47
CA PRO A 10 -6.49 -5.28 8.79
C PRO A 10 -6.80 -6.67 8.23
N LYS A 11 -6.21 -7.01 7.08
CA LYS A 11 -6.40 -8.31 6.42
C LYS A 11 -5.07 -9.00 6.16
N THR A 12 -4.96 -10.28 6.50
CA THR A 12 -3.80 -11.09 6.15
C THR A 12 -3.91 -11.63 4.73
N VAL A 13 -2.84 -11.50 3.95
CA VAL A 13 -2.68 -12.13 2.64
C VAL A 13 -1.47 -13.06 2.66
N VAL A 14 -1.57 -14.17 1.93
CA VAL A 14 -0.51 -15.17 1.80
C VAL A 14 0.08 -15.05 0.40
N LEU A 15 1.39 -14.84 0.31
CA LEU A 15 2.13 -14.78 -0.95
C LEU A 15 2.33 -16.19 -1.53
N THR A 16 2.80 -16.26 -2.77
CA THR A 16 3.01 -17.54 -3.49
C THR A 16 4.03 -18.46 -2.83
N ASP A 17 4.94 -17.92 -2.03
CA ASP A 17 5.94 -18.67 -1.27
C ASP A 17 5.52 -18.94 0.18
N GLY A 18 4.26 -18.67 0.53
CA GLY A 18 3.71 -18.90 1.85
C GLY A 18 3.97 -17.80 2.87
N ALA A 19 4.74 -16.76 2.53
CA ALA A 19 4.92 -15.62 3.43
C ALA A 19 3.59 -14.88 3.65
N GLN A 20 3.39 -14.40 4.88
CA GLN A 20 2.17 -13.69 5.26
C GLN A 20 2.45 -12.19 5.37
N LEU A 21 1.62 -11.39 4.72
CA LEU A 21 1.62 -9.94 4.86
C LEU A 21 0.31 -9.47 5.47
N VAL A 22 0.34 -8.38 6.22
CA VAL A 22 -0.85 -7.73 6.73
C VAL A 22 -1.12 -6.48 5.90
N LEU A 23 -2.27 -6.44 5.24
CA LEU A 23 -2.77 -5.24 4.59
C LEU A 23 -3.43 -4.33 5.63
N ARG A 24 -3.08 -3.04 5.62
CA ARG A 24 -3.62 -2.03 6.54
C ARG A 24 -3.86 -0.71 5.81
N PRO A 25 -4.89 0.08 6.17
CA PRO A 25 -5.04 1.42 5.66
C PRO A 25 -3.95 2.32 6.22
N LEU A 26 -3.59 3.36 5.48
CA LEU A 26 -2.66 4.39 5.95
C LEU A 26 -3.30 5.21 7.06
N GLY A 27 -2.97 4.87 8.31
CA GLY A 27 -3.27 5.67 9.49
C GLY A 27 -2.13 6.60 9.88
N GLY A 28 -2.28 7.28 11.02
CA GLY A 28 -1.22 8.13 11.58
C GLY A 28 0.07 7.38 11.92
N ALA A 29 -0.05 6.16 12.46
CA ALA A 29 1.08 5.31 12.83
C ALA A 29 1.86 4.80 11.60
N GLU A 30 1.14 4.51 10.53
CA GLU A 30 1.66 3.91 9.30
C GLU A 30 2.43 4.90 8.41
N ARG A 31 2.29 6.22 8.65
CA ARG A 31 2.98 7.26 7.85
C ARG A 31 4.51 7.10 7.86
N ALA A 32 5.08 6.68 8.98
CA ALA A 32 6.51 6.43 9.07
C ALA A 32 6.94 5.26 8.19
N ALA A 33 6.17 4.17 8.19
CA ALA A 33 6.42 2.99 7.38
C ALA A 33 6.30 3.28 5.88
N LEU A 34 5.29 4.06 5.46
CA LEU A 34 5.15 4.50 4.08
C LEU A 34 6.36 5.31 3.62
N ARG A 35 6.82 6.30 4.41
CA ARG A 35 8.01 7.09 4.08
C ARG A 35 9.25 6.22 3.92
N ALA A 36 9.43 5.24 4.81
CA ALA A 36 10.55 4.31 4.73
C ALA A 36 10.50 3.41 3.48
N LEU A 37 9.31 2.99 3.05
CA LEU A 37 9.13 2.29 1.78
C LEU A 37 9.51 3.16 0.59
N LEU A 38 8.95 4.37 0.49
CA LEU A 38 9.19 5.25 -0.66
C LEU A 38 10.66 5.67 -0.80
N ALA A 39 11.39 5.79 0.31
CA ALA A 39 12.83 6.04 0.29
C ALA A 39 13.65 4.90 -0.35
N ARG A 40 13.14 3.66 -0.35
CA ARG A 40 13.82 2.48 -0.93
C ARG A 40 13.39 2.19 -2.36
N VAL A 41 12.17 2.58 -2.72
CA VAL A 41 11.62 2.36 -4.06
C VAL A 41 11.95 3.59 -4.91
N ALA A 42 13.12 3.59 -5.55
CA ALA A 42 13.51 4.65 -6.48
C ALA A 42 13.27 4.26 -7.96
N PRO A 43 12.80 5.19 -8.82
CA PRO A 43 12.13 6.43 -8.45
C PRO A 43 10.68 6.13 -8.03
N ALA A 44 10.25 6.62 -6.86
CA ALA A 44 8.84 6.65 -6.46
C ALA A 44 8.07 7.78 -7.19
N GLU A 45 8.47 8.13 -8.42
CA GLU A 45 7.93 9.26 -9.18
C GLU A 45 6.41 9.12 -9.32
N GLY A 46 5.70 10.01 -8.64
CA GLY A 46 4.25 10.13 -8.70
C GLY A 46 3.47 9.20 -7.76
N PHE A 47 4.04 8.75 -6.64
CA PHE A 47 3.26 8.23 -5.52
C PHE A 47 2.95 9.37 -4.54
N ALA A 48 1.73 9.92 -4.61
CA ALA A 48 1.29 10.98 -3.71
C ALA A 48 1.09 10.42 -2.29
N ALA A 49 1.97 10.78 -1.35
CA ALA A 49 1.88 10.34 0.05
C ALA A 49 0.67 10.92 0.81
N ASP A 50 -0.01 11.89 0.20
CA ASP A 50 -1.24 12.54 0.62
C ASP A 50 -2.49 12.02 -0.11
N ALA A 51 -2.37 10.94 -0.89
CA ALA A 51 -3.52 10.29 -1.52
C ALA A 51 -4.56 9.86 -0.47
N GLU A 52 -5.84 10.06 -0.82
CA GLU A 52 -6.98 9.91 0.09
C GLU A 52 -7.18 8.46 0.56
N HIS A 53 -6.84 7.49 -0.30
CA HIS A 53 -6.95 6.07 0.01
C HIS A 53 -5.64 5.35 -0.30
N VAL A 54 -4.91 5.01 0.76
CA VAL A 54 -3.66 4.24 0.67
C VAL A 54 -3.79 2.97 1.51
N ILE A 55 -3.48 1.83 0.90
CA ILE A 55 -3.33 0.54 1.58
C ILE A 55 -1.85 0.16 1.56
N LEU A 56 -1.33 -0.22 2.71
CA LEU A 56 0.01 -0.76 2.88
C LEU A 56 -0.04 -2.27 3.00
N ALA A 57 0.94 -2.95 2.43
CA ALA A 57 1.26 -4.33 2.75
C ALA A 57 2.46 -4.35 3.70
N CYS A 58 2.30 -4.94 4.87
CA CYS A 58 3.31 -4.98 5.91
C CYS A 58 3.80 -6.41 6.16
N ASP A 59 5.11 -6.59 6.18
CA ASP A 59 5.79 -7.76 6.75
C ASP A 59 6.20 -7.39 8.19
N GLY A 60 5.40 -7.86 9.16
CA GLY A 60 5.47 -7.38 10.54
C GLY A 60 5.23 -5.86 10.62
N GLU A 61 6.24 -5.12 11.11
CA GLU A 61 6.21 -3.65 11.22
C GLU A 61 6.74 -2.93 9.97
N ARG A 62 7.32 -3.67 9.01
CA ARG A 62 7.91 -3.08 7.79
C ARG A 62 6.86 -3.02 6.69
N ALA A 63 6.56 -1.82 6.17
CA ALA A 63 5.86 -1.69 4.90
C ALA A 63 6.75 -2.19 3.75
N VAL A 64 6.23 -3.11 2.94
CA VAL A 64 6.91 -3.72 1.78
C VAL A 64 6.21 -3.40 0.46
N ALA A 65 4.96 -2.97 0.50
CA ALA A 65 4.28 -2.37 -0.64
C ALA A 65 3.26 -1.33 -0.18
N ALA A 66 2.89 -0.44 -1.10
CA ALA A 66 1.82 0.53 -0.92
C ALA A 66 1.05 0.68 -2.22
N ALA A 67 -0.27 0.77 -2.12
CA ALA A 67 -1.18 1.08 -3.22
C ALA A 67 -1.97 2.34 -2.86
N ALA A 68 -1.92 3.36 -3.73
CA ALA A 68 -2.63 4.61 -3.58
C ALA A 68 -3.64 4.79 -4.71
N LEU A 69 -4.85 5.21 -4.35
CA LEU A 69 -5.86 5.69 -5.30
C LEU A 69 -5.85 7.21 -5.31
N GLU A 70 -5.39 7.78 -6.42
CA GLU A 70 -5.43 9.22 -6.69
C GLU A 70 -6.70 9.54 -7.48
N ARG A 71 -7.60 10.35 -6.92
CA ARG A 71 -8.82 10.77 -7.63
C ARG A 71 -8.45 11.59 -8.87
N GLY A 72 -8.97 11.18 -10.03
CA GLY A 72 -8.87 11.93 -11.28
C GLY A 72 -10.17 12.67 -11.58
N VAL A 73 -10.90 12.22 -12.60
CA VAL A 73 -12.26 12.67 -12.92
C VAL A 73 -13.29 11.88 -12.09
N PRO A 74 -14.57 12.32 -12.00
CA PRO A 74 -15.62 11.53 -11.36
C PRO A 74 -15.63 10.09 -11.89
N GLU A 75 -15.73 9.11 -10.98
CA GLU A 75 -15.74 7.66 -11.26
C GLU A 75 -14.43 7.05 -11.80
N VAL A 76 -13.36 7.84 -11.98
CA VAL A 76 -12.04 7.32 -12.40
C VAL A 76 -10.96 7.72 -11.40
N ALA A 77 -10.29 6.72 -10.84
CA ALA A 77 -9.12 6.89 -9.98
C ALA A 77 -7.88 6.29 -10.63
N ARG A 78 -6.73 6.95 -10.46
CA ARG A 78 -5.44 6.43 -10.87
C ARG A 78 -4.87 5.59 -9.74
N LEU A 79 -4.56 4.32 -10.04
CA LEU A 79 -3.86 3.44 -9.12
C LEU A 79 -2.35 3.64 -9.25
N ARG A 80 -1.68 3.90 -8.12
CA ARG A 80 -0.23 3.93 -8.00
C ARG A 80 0.21 2.83 -7.06
N VAL A 81 1.21 2.05 -7.46
CA VAL A 81 1.73 0.95 -6.64
C VAL A 81 3.24 1.11 -6.49
N ALA A 82 3.70 1.08 -5.25
CA ALA A 82 5.10 1.00 -4.89
C ALA A 82 5.37 -0.35 -4.24
N ILE A 83 6.31 -1.13 -4.78
CA ILE A 83 6.69 -2.44 -4.25
C ILE A 83 8.19 -2.44 -4.01
N ASP A 84 8.57 -2.81 -2.79
CA ASP A 84 9.95 -3.07 -2.40
C ASP A 84 10.56 -4.08 -3.39
N PRO A 85 11.75 -3.80 -3.97
CA PRO A 85 12.38 -4.69 -4.96
C PRO A 85 12.47 -6.16 -4.52
N GLU A 86 12.70 -6.42 -3.23
CA GLU A 86 12.79 -7.77 -2.65
C GLU A 86 11.47 -8.56 -2.76
N TYR A 87 10.35 -7.86 -2.94
CA TYR A 87 9.00 -8.43 -2.97
C TYR A 87 8.39 -8.49 -4.38
N ARG A 88 9.13 -8.05 -5.41
CA ARG A 88 8.69 -8.14 -6.80
C ARG A 88 8.64 -9.60 -7.27
N GLY A 89 7.71 -9.91 -8.18
CA GLY A 89 7.52 -11.27 -8.70
C GLY A 89 6.74 -12.23 -7.78
N ARG A 90 6.34 -11.79 -6.57
CA ARG A 90 5.61 -12.61 -5.59
C ARG A 90 4.08 -12.46 -5.66
N ARG A 91 3.57 -11.96 -6.80
CA ARG A 91 2.14 -11.63 -7.05
C ARG A 91 1.50 -10.70 -6.00
N LEU A 92 2.30 -9.76 -5.47
CA LEU A 92 1.83 -8.74 -4.53
C LEU A 92 1.19 -7.52 -5.21
N GLY A 93 1.54 -7.25 -6.48
CA GLY A 93 1.06 -6.10 -7.26
C GLY A 93 -0.19 -6.39 -8.07
#